data_AF-A0A654FIV9-F1
#
_entry.id   AF-A0A654FIV9-F1
#
_cell.length_a   1.000
_cell.length_b   1.000
_cell.length_c   1.000
_cell.angle_alpha   90.00
_cell.angle_beta   90.00
_cell.angle_gamma   90.00
#
_symmetry.space_group_name_H-M   'P 1'
#
loop_
_entity.id
_entity.type
_entity.pdbx_description
1 polymer ?
#
loop_
_entity_poly.entity_id
_entity_poly.type
_entity_poly.pdbx_seq_one_letter_code
_entity_poly.pdbx_strand_id
1 'polypeptide(L)'
;MSSSFIPKRIALVLNLAMVAIQVFLIRSVSSMNETNSYLYHKCSEAEGKYKSKSPYEGNLNFLIKDMYKDTFVRGFVYAYHGDDPNTVYILLQCGGDSYGFKCGSCLSTATSELRRRCPMNKAGIVWFDKCLLKISPTAFFEKIDDKNKFYMYSTKKVSDPALFNVKTKALLTELTAKATRRSDKLLLYETGEMKLGKMKLYGMVQFRRDLWFTVCKTCLDKIIGELPKCYDGKEGGRVLSGSCNFRYEIYPFLDTVR
;
A
#
# COMPACT_ATOMS: atom_id res chain seq x y z
N MET A 1 20.09 16.77 61.58
CA MET A 1 19.74 16.70 60.14
C MET A 1 20.96 16.20 59.40
N SER A 2 21.05 14.90 59.10
CA SER A 2 22.20 14.34 58.37
C SER A 2 22.06 14.64 56.88
N SER A 3 22.96 15.47 56.36
CA SER A 3 23.10 15.71 54.92
C SER A 3 23.86 14.55 54.29
N SER A 4 23.18 13.74 53.47
CA SER A 4 23.82 12.67 52.71
C SER A 4 24.64 13.27 51.57
N PHE A 5 25.97 13.30 51.71
CA PHE A 5 26.89 13.68 50.64
C PHE A 5 27.00 12.53 49.63
N ILE A 6 26.43 12.71 48.45
CA ILE A 6 26.66 11.78 47.32
C ILE A 6 28.07 12.06 46.78
N PRO A 7 28.99 11.06 46.77
CA PRO A 7 30.33 11.22 46.21
C PRO A 7 30.29 11.66 44.75
N LYS A 8 31.14 12.62 44.36
CA LYS A 8 31.19 13.17 42.98
C LYS A 8 31.29 12.09 41.89
N ARG A 9 31.94 10.96 42.18
CA ARG A 9 32.03 9.81 41.26
C ARG A 9 30.68 9.14 41.00
N ILE A 10 29.84 9.01 42.03
CA ILE A 10 28.48 8.44 41.90
C ILE A 10 27.60 9.39 41.09
N ALA A 11 27.70 10.71 41.34
CA ALA A 11 26.99 11.70 40.55
C ALA A 11 27.39 11.66 39.06
N LEU A 12 28.68 11.47 38.75
CA LEU A 12 29.16 11.36 37.37
C LEU A 12 28.62 10.10 36.67
N VAL A 13 28.61 8.96 37.36
CA VAL A 13 28.09 7.69 36.81
C VAL A 13 26.59 7.79 36.53
N LEU A 14 25.82 8.39 37.44
CA LEU A 14 24.38 8.61 37.23
C LEU A 14 24.10 9.54 36.05
N ASN A 15 24.89 10.60 35.88
CA ASN A 15 24.76 11.49 34.72
C ASN A 15 25.09 10.78 33.40
N LEU A 16 26.17 9.99 33.36
CA LEU A 16 26.53 9.21 32.17
C LEU A 16 25.48 8.15 31.83
N ALA A 17 24.90 7.49 32.84
CA ALA A 17 23.82 6.52 32.65
C ALA A 17 22.54 7.20 32.11
N MET A 18 22.18 8.39 32.63
CA MET A 18 21.04 9.17 32.14
C MET A 18 21.23 9.63 30.69
N VAL A 19 22.43 10.10 30.33
CA VAL A 19 22.75 10.48 28.95
C VAL A 19 22.74 9.26 28.03
N ALA A 20 23.27 8.11 28.46
CA ALA A 20 23.22 6.87 27.69
C ALA A 20 21.78 6.39 27.46
N ILE A 21 20.92 6.43 28.50
CA ILE A 21 19.49 6.10 28.39
C ILE A 21 18.79 7.06 27.44
N GLN A 22 19.05 8.37 27.54
CA GLN A 22 18.48 9.35 26.61
C GLN A 22 18.93 9.11 25.17
N VAL A 23 20.20 8.81 24.92
CA VAL A 23 20.71 8.47 23.57
C VAL A 23 20.09 7.16 23.06
N PHE A 24 19.89 6.16 23.93
CA PHE A 24 19.22 4.91 23.58
C PHE A 24 17.75 5.13 23.22
N LEU A 25 17.04 5.98 23.97
CA LEU A 25 15.66 6.39 23.70
C LEU A 25 15.53 7.26 22.45
N ILE A 26 16.50 8.13 22.16
CA ILE A 26 16.52 8.94 20.92
C ILE A 26 16.75 8.04 19.70
N ARG A 27 17.58 7.00 19.81
CA ARG A 27 17.81 6.04 18.72
C ARG A 27 16.59 5.14 18.46
N SER A 28 15.74 4.87 19.45
CA SER A 28 14.53 4.07 19.26
C SER A 28 13.34 4.84 18.65
N VAL A 29 13.39 6.17 18.57
CA VAL A 29 12.31 7.01 18.00
C VAL A 29 12.53 7.32 16.49
N SER A 30 13.51 6.68 15.84
CA SER A 30 13.75 6.83 14.40
C SER A 30 13.06 5.77 13.52
N SER A 31 12.00 5.11 13.99
CA SER A 31 11.08 4.44 13.05
C SER A 31 10.14 5.52 12.50
N MET A 32 10.25 5.87 11.22
CA MET A 32 9.15 6.54 10.53
C MET A 32 7.90 5.70 10.83
N ASN A 33 6.92 6.28 11.52
CA ASN A 33 5.68 5.62 11.90
C ASN A 33 5.15 4.87 10.65
N GLU A 34 5.24 3.53 10.65
CA GLU A 34 4.74 2.63 9.60
C GLU A 34 3.20 2.67 9.62
N THR A 35 2.65 3.84 9.30
CA THR A 35 1.21 4.05 9.35
C THR A 35 0.61 3.46 8.10
N ASN A 36 -0.21 2.43 8.28
CA ASN A 36 -1.15 1.98 7.26
C ASN A 36 -2.27 3.02 7.15
N SER A 37 -1.96 4.20 6.58
CA SER A 37 -2.90 5.31 6.51
C SER A 37 -3.97 5.04 5.47
N TYR A 38 -5.22 5.39 5.80
CA TYR A 38 -6.31 5.37 4.84
C TYR A 38 -6.03 6.37 3.71
N LEU A 39 -6.21 5.93 2.46
CA LEU A 39 -6.00 6.77 1.28
C LEU A 39 -7.34 7.14 0.64
N TYR A 40 -8.13 6.14 0.26
CA TYR A 40 -9.38 6.36 -0.45
C TYR A 40 -10.29 5.13 -0.41
N HIS A 41 -11.55 5.28 -0.77
CA HIS A 41 -12.48 4.18 -0.98
C HIS A 41 -13.47 4.51 -2.09
N LYS A 42 -14.09 3.47 -2.66
CA LYS A 42 -15.28 3.59 -3.51
C LYS A 42 -16.29 2.51 -3.11
N CYS A 43 -17.54 2.92 -3.01
CA CYS A 43 -18.67 2.01 -2.85
C CYS A 43 -19.33 1.82 -4.22
N SER A 44 -19.70 0.58 -4.58
CA SER A 44 -20.47 0.35 -5.80
C SER A 44 -21.95 0.42 -5.49
N GLU A 45 -22.62 1.43 -6.04
CA GLU A 45 -24.09 1.51 -5.99
C GLU A 45 -24.74 0.58 -7.03
N ALA A 46 -24.07 0.34 -8.16
CA ALA A 46 -24.58 -0.50 -9.25
C ALA A 46 -24.79 -1.98 -8.86
N GLU A 47 -23.99 -2.47 -7.90
CA GLU A 47 -24.10 -3.86 -7.39
C GLU A 47 -25.15 -3.97 -6.27
N GLY A 48 -25.74 -2.84 -5.85
CA GLY A 48 -26.74 -2.77 -4.81
C GLY A 48 -26.23 -3.03 -3.39
N LYS A 49 -27.17 -3.06 -2.45
CA LYS A 49 -26.92 -3.32 -1.03
C LYS A 49 -27.47 -4.68 -0.61
N TYR A 50 -26.77 -5.37 0.27
CA TYR A 50 -27.29 -6.56 0.95
C TYR A 50 -28.11 -6.17 2.19
N LYS A 51 -28.93 -7.09 2.69
CA LYS A 51 -29.71 -6.88 3.92
C LYS A 51 -28.96 -7.46 5.12
N SER A 52 -29.16 -6.88 6.30
CA SER A 52 -28.66 -7.49 7.54
C SER A 52 -29.20 -8.91 7.70
N LYS A 53 -28.34 -9.83 8.15
CA LYS A 53 -28.56 -11.28 8.30
C LYS A 53 -28.92 -11.99 7.00
N SER A 54 -28.65 -11.39 5.84
CA SER A 54 -28.81 -12.06 4.55
C SER A 54 -27.74 -13.13 4.33
N PRO A 55 -27.98 -14.12 3.44
CA PRO A 55 -26.95 -15.08 3.07
C PRO A 55 -25.67 -14.42 2.54
N TYR A 56 -25.79 -13.32 1.79
CA TYR A 56 -24.63 -12.54 1.33
C TYR A 56 -23.76 -12.03 2.48
N GLU A 57 -24.37 -11.47 3.54
CA GLU A 57 -23.63 -11.02 4.72
C GLU A 57 -22.97 -12.19 5.45
N GLY A 58 -23.67 -13.33 5.56
CA GLY A 58 -23.12 -14.58 6.10
C GLY A 58 -21.87 -15.03 5.34
N ASN A 59 -21.95 -15.08 4.01
CA ASN A 59 -20.85 -15.50 3.14
C ASN A 59 -19.65 -14.54 3.21
N LEU A 60 -19.90 -13.23 3.28
CA LEU A 60 -18.85 -12.23 3.46
C LEU A 60 -18.16 -12.39 4.81
N ASN A 61 -18.93 -12.58 5.89
CA ASN A 61 -18.38 -12.82 7.23
C ASN A 61 -17.54 -14.11 7.29
N PHE A 62 -18.02 -15.17 6.65
CA PHE A 62 -17.29 -16.43 6.54
C PHE A 62 -15.94 -16.22 5.85
N LEU A 63 -15.92 -15.55 4.69
CA LEU A 63 -14.69 -15.28 3.95
C LEU A 63 -13.69 -14.46 4.75
N ILE A 64 -14.13 -13.37 5.39
CA ILE A 64 -13.25 -12.54 6.22
C ILE A 64 -12.65 -13.38 7.35
N LYS A 65 -13.45 -14.22 8.02
CA LYS A 65 -12.97 -15.11 9.09
C LYS A 65 -11.96 -16.13 8.55
N ASP A 66 -12.18 -16.66 7.36
CA ASP A 66 -11.30 -17.63 6.75
C ASP A 66 -9.95 -17.00 6.34
N MET A 67 -9.98 -15.79 5.77
CA MET A 67 -8.78 -15.04 5.42
C MET A 67 -7.90 -14.74 6.64
N TYR A 68 -8.45 -14.55 7.85
CA TYR A 68 -7.65 -14.36 9.06
C TYR A 68 -6.79 -15.58 9.45
N LYS A 69 -7.04 -16.76 8.87
CA LYS A 69 -6.21 -17.95 9.07
C LYS A 69 -5.01 -18.00 8.13
N ASP A 70 -4.98 -17.15 7.10
CA ASP A 70 -3.88 -17.09 6.14
C ASP A 70 -2.61 -16.54 6.83
N THR A 71 -1.46 -17.06 6.43
CA THR A 71 -0.15 -16.62 6.96
C THR A 71 0.39 -15.40 6.23
N PHE A 72 -0.28 -14.96 5.16
CA PHE A 72 0.03 -13.84 4.29
C PHE A 72 1.48 -13.81 3.79
N VAL A 73 2.08 -15.00 3.57
CA VAL A 73 3.48 -15.13 3.10
C VAL A 73 3.71 -14.36 1.80
N ARG A 74 2.71 -14.30 0.93
CA ARG A 74 2.77 -13.57 -0.35
C ARG A 74 2.14 -12.18 -0.31
N GLY A 75 1.59 -11.77 0.83
CA GLY A 75 0.85 -10.50 0.96
C GLY A 75 -0.36 -10.39 0.02
N PHE A 76 -0.97 -11.52 -0.34
CA PHE A 76 -2.06 -11.58 -1.32
C PHE A 76 -3.00 -12.73 -1.01
N VAL A 77 -4.30 -12.45 -1.07
CA VAL A 77 -5.36 -13.46 -0.99
C VAL A 77 -6.49 -13.07 -1.95
N TYR A 78 -6.98 -14.04 -2.72
CA TYR A 78 -8.22 -13.96 -3.47
C TYR A 78 -9.07 -15.17 -3.11
N ALA A 79 -10.31 -14.96 -2.68
CA ALA A 79 -11.19 -16.02 -2.24
C ALA A 79 -12.64 -15.72 -2.62
N TYR A 80 -13.46 -16.77 -2.67
CA TYR A 80 -14.89 -16.66 -2.89
C TYR A 80 -15.66 -17.68 -2.07
N HIS A 81 -16.93 -17.39 -1.79
CA HIS A 81 -17.80 -18.29 -1.03
C HIS A 81 -19.27 -18.03 -1.36
N GLY A 82 -20.06 -19.10 -1.29
CA GLY A 82 -21.51 -19.11 -1.53
C GLY A 82 -21.90 -19.20 -3.00
N ASP A 83 -23.19 -19.44 -3.21
CA ASP A 83 -23.79 -19.64 -4.53
C ASP A 83 -24.64 -18.43 -4.95
N ASP A 84 -24.90 -18.31 -6.25
CA ASP A 84 -25.74 -17.24 -6.82
C ASP A 84 -27.14 -17.25 -6.17
N PRO A 85 -27.71 -16.09 -5.82
CA PRO A 85 -27.24 -14.71 -6.03
C PRO A 85 -26.44 -14.12 -4.85
N ASN A 86 -25.90 -14.99 -3.99
CA ASN A 86 -25.24 -14.64 -2.73
C ASN A 86 -23.73 -14.94 -2.72
N THR A 87 -23.13 -15.27 -3.86
CA THR A 87 -21.68 -15.44 -3.98
C THR A 87 -20.96 -14.12 -3.64
N VAL A 88 -19.88 -14.24 -2.87
CA VAL A 88 -19.01 -13.12 -2.52
C VAL A 88 -17.60 -13.43 -3.03
N TYR A 89 -16.96 -12.45 -3.65
CA TYR A 89 -15.54 -12.47 -4.00
C TYR A 89 -14.82 -11.40 -3.18
N ILE A 90 -13.69 -11.75 -2.60
CA ILE A 90 -12.85 -10.85 -1.81
C ILE A 90 -11.39 -10.94 -2.24
N LEU A 91 -10.70 -9.81 -2.26
CA LEU A 91 -9.28 -9.71 -2.55
C LEU A 91 -8.58 -8.79 -1.56
N LEU A 92 -7.47 -9.26 -1.00
CA LEU A 92 -6.50 -8.45 -0.29
C LEU A 92 -5.18 -8.46 -1.07
N GLN A 93 -4.62 -7.29 -1.32
CA GLN A 93 -3.28 -7.11 -1.88
C GLN A 93 -2.52 -6.13 -1.00
N CYS A 94 -1.53 -6.62 -0.27
CA CYS A 94 -0.63 -5.79 0.51
C CYS A 94 0.49 -5.22 -0.36
N GLY A 95 1.09 -4.12 0.10
CA GLY A 95 2.27 -3.51 -0.50
C GLY A 95 3.39 -4.53 -0.63
N GLY A 96 4.26 -4.40 -1.62
CA GLY A 96 5.35 -5.37 -1.83
C GLY A 96 6.34 -5.48 -0.67
N ASP A 97 6.39 -4.46 0.20
CA ASP A 97 7.13 -4.41 1.47
C ASP A 97 6.31 -4.90 2.69
N SER A 98 5.08 -5.37 2.48
CA SER A 98 4.10 -5.68 3.53
C SER A 98 3.56 -7.10 3.40
N TYR A 99 4.04 -8.00 4.25
CA TYR A 99 3.68 -9.42 4.26
C TYR A 99 3.53 -9.94 5.70
N GLY A 100 3.05 -11.17 5.85
CA GLY A 100 2.84 -11.79 7.17
C GLY A 100 1.90 -10.96 8.05
N PHE A 101 2.31 -10.72 9.29
CA PHE A 101 1.52 -9.98 10.28
C PHE A 101 1.15 -8.55 9.82
N LYS A 102 2.03 -7.86 9.09
CA LYS A 102 1.76 -6.50 8.56
C LYS A 102 0.56 -6.53 7.61
N CYS A 103 0.49 -7.58 6.77
CA CYS A 103 -0.60 -7.76 5.84
C CYS A 103 -1.91 -8.16 6.53
N GLY A 104 -1.84 -9.05 7.52
CA GLY A 104 -3.00 -9.42 8.35
C GLY A 104 -3.60 -8.24 9.13
N SER A 105 -2.76 -7.35 9.66
CA SER A 105 -3.22 -6.09 10.28
C SER A 105 -3.96 -5.19 9.28
N CYS A 106 -3.48 -5.13 8.04
CA CYS A 106 -4.13 -4.38 6.98
C CYS A 106 -5.51 -4.95 6.62
N LEU A 107 -5.67 -6.28 6.58
CA LEU A 107 -6.98 -6.92 6.38
C LEU A 107 -8.00 -6.46 7.43
N SER A 108 -7.62 -6.47 8.71
CA SER A 108 -8.50 -6.07 9.81
C SER A 108 -8.93 -4.62 9.68
N THR A 109 -7.97 -3.73 9.47
CA THR A 109 -8.20 -2.29 9.35
C THR A 109 -9.05 -1.97 8.11
N ALA A 110 -8.71 -2.55 6.97
CA ALA A 110 -9.40 -2.31 5.71
C ALA A 110 -10.83 -2.84 5.71
N THR A 111 -11.07 -4.01 6.31
CA THR A 111 -12.41 -4.58 6.44
C THR A 111 -13.30 -3.70 7.30
N SER A 112 -12.79 -3.25 8.45
CA SER A 112 -13.51 -2.36 9.37
C SER A 112 -13.86 -1.03 8.68
N GLU A 113 -12.88 -0.39 8.05
CA GLU A 113 -13.09 0.89 7.37
C GLU A 113 -14.02 0.78 6.16
N LEU A 114 -13.91 -0.30 5.37
CA LEU A 114 -14.80 -0.50 4.23
C LEU A 114 -16.25 -0.70 4.67
N ARG A 115 -16.50 -1.46 5.74
CA ARG A 115 -17.86 -1.60 6.31
C ARG A 115 -18.43 -0.29 6.82
N ARG A 116 -17.59 0.52 7.47
CA ARG A 116 -17.99 1.83 8.01
C ARG A 116 -18.34 2.82 6.89
N ARG A 117 -17.56 2.83 5.81
CA ARG A 117 -17.68 3.80 4.72
C ARG A 117 -18.64 3.37 3.61
N CYS A 118 -18.78 2.06 3.38
CA CYS A 118 -19.70 1.46 2.41
C CYS A 118 -20.72 0.56 3.12
N PRO A 119 -21.59 1.11 3.98
CA PRO A 119 -22.50 0.32 4.78
C PRO A 119 -23.44 -0.51 3.90
N MET A 120 -23.33 -1.83 4.04
CA MET A 120 -24.13 -2.84 3.36
C MET A 120 -23.98 -2.89 1.83
N ASN A 121 -23.05 -2.17 1.21
CA ASN A 121 -22.81 -2.30 -0.23
C ASN A 121 -22.30 -3.71 -0.54
N LYS A 122 -22.86 -4.36 -1.59
CA LYS A 122 -22.36 -5.68 -2.04
C LYS A 122 -20.95 -5.58 -2.59
N ALA A 123 -20.60 -4.47 -3.25
CA ALA A 123 -19.24 -4.26 -3.72
C ALA A 123 -18.65 -2.95 -3.21
N GLY A 124 -17.35 -2.99 -2.96
CA GLY A 124 -16.59 -1.84 -2.51
C GLY A 124 -15.10 -2.13 -2.53
N ILE A 125 -14.33 -1.07 -2.55
CA ILE A 125 -12.87 -1.12 -2.57
C ILE A 125 -12.30 -0.03 -1.68
N VAL A 126 -11.26 -0.34 -0.93
CA VAL A 126 -10.55 0.60 -0.07
C VAL A 126 -9.05 0.45 -0.24
N TRP A 127 -8.36 1.58 -0.33
CA TRP A 127 -6.91 1.66 -0.42
C TRP A 127 -6.35 2.30 0.85
N PHE A 128 -5.27 1.71 1.31
CA PHE A 128 -4.39 2.21 2.36
C PHE A 128 -2.96 2.29 1.81
N ASP A 129 -2.07 2.93 2.56
CA ASP A 129 -0.63 2.98 2.22
C ASP A 129 -0.02 1.59 2.04
N LYS A 130 -0.44 0.60 2.85
CA LYS A 130 0.17 -0.73 2.86
C LYS A 130 -0.73 -1.83 2.29
N CYS A 131 -1.98 -1.56 1.89
CA CYS A 131 -2.78 -2.55 1.15
C CYS A 131 -3.99 -1.98 0.42
N LEU A 132 -4.58 -2.85 -0.39
CA LEU A 132 -5.87 -2.72 -1.05
C LEU A 132 -6.78 -3.89 -0.63
N LEU A 133 -8.03 -3.59 -0.27
CA LEU A 133 -9.10 -4.59 -0.08
C LEU A 133 -10.24 -4.32 -1.05
N LYS A 134 -10.71 -5.35 -1.76
CA LYS A 134 -11.86 -5.29 -2.67
C LYS A 134 -12.84 -6.41 -2.39
N ILE A 135 -14.13 -6.08 -2.36
CA ILE A 135 -15.27 -7.01 -2.25
C ILE A 135 -16.17 -6.81 -3.47
N SER A 136 -16.71 -7.89 -4.03
CA SER A 136 -17.67 -7.85 -5.14
C SER A 136 -18.57 -9.10 -5.15
N PRO A 137 -19.83 -9.00 -5.62
CA PRO A 137 -20.65 -10.17 -5.90
C PRO A 137 -20.27 -10.86 -7.22
N THR A 138 -19.44 -10.22 -8.06
CA THR A 138 -19.08 -10.71 -9.40
C THR A 138 -17.61 -11.08 -9.47
N ALA A 139 -17.27 -12.18 -10.17
CA ALA A 139 -15.89 -12.64 -10.31
C ALA A 139 -14.99 -11.63 -11.05
N PHE A 140 -13.83 -11.34 -10.46
CA PHE A 140 -12.83 -10.40 -10.99
C PHE A 140 -11.38 -10.91 -10.97
N PHE A 141 -11.19 -12.22 -10.77
CA PHE A 141 -9.89 -12.87 -10.95
C PHE A 141 -9.37 -12.66 -12.38
N GLU A 142 -8.07 -12.41 -12.53
CA GLU A 142 -7.37 -12.22 -13.81
C GLU A 142 -7.90 -11.06 -14.69
N LYS A 143 -8.79 -10.20 -14.17
CA LYS A 143 -9.37 -9.05 -14.90
C LYS A 143 -8.73 -7.72 -14.48
N ILE A 144 -8.49 -6.84 -15.44
CA ILE A 144 -8.08 -5.45 -15.16
C ILE A 144 -9.29 -4.67 -14.60
N ASP A 145 -9.05 -3.89 -13.57
CA ASP A 145 -10.01 -2.96 -12.98
C ASP A 145 -9.77 -1.54 -13.48
N ASP A 146 -10.46 -1.19 -14.56
CA ASP A 146 -10.37 0.15 -15.17
C ASP A 146 -11.24 1.21 -14.46
N LYS A 147 -12.21 0.78 -13.63
CA LYS A 147 -13.19 1.68 -12.99
C LYS A 147 -12.64 2.27 -11.69
N ASN A 148 -11.89 1.47 -10.95
CA ASN A 148 -11.34 1.84 -9.67
C ASN A 148 -9.94 2.42 -9.85
N LYS A 149 -9.86 3.74 -10.00
CA LYS A 149 -8.61 4.50 -10.08
C LYS A 149 -8.76 5.84 -9.37
N PHE A 150 -7.70 6.27 -8.67
CA PHE A 150 -7.57 7.62 -8.13
C PHE A 150 -6.10 8.07 -8.10
N TYR A 151 -5.91 9.35 -7.84
CA TYR A 151 -4.68 10.10 -8.05
C TYR A 151 -4.32 10.86 -6.78
N MET A 152 -3.04 10.86 -6.40
CA MET A 152 -2.51 11.69 -5.31
C MET A 152 -1.19 12.31 -5.74
N TYR A 153 -0.95 13.58 -5.42
CA TYR A 153 0.29 14.27 -5.80
C TYR A 153 0.70 15.31 -4.77
N SER A 154 2.00 15.63 -4.75
CA SER A 154 2.54 16.69 -3.90
C SER A 154 1.99 18.06 -4.31
N THR A 155 1.78 18.94 -3.33
CA THR A 155 1.46 20.34 -3.61
C THR A 155 2.67 21.09 -4.16
N LYS A 156 3.88 20.67 -3.78
CA LYS A 156 5.16 21.27 -4.20
C LYS A 156 5.57 20.84 -5.61
N LYS A 157 6.40 21.68 -6.23
CA LYS A 157 6.94 21.49 -7.57
C LYS A 157 8.46 21.51 -7.55
N VAL A 158 9.06 20.71 -8.43
CA VAL A 158 10.49 20.76 -8.73
C VAL A 158 10.83 21.99 -9.59
N SER A 159 12.11 22.36 -9.59
CA SER A 159 12.61 23.52 -10.35
C SER A 159 12.62 23.32 -11.86
N ASP A 160 12.82 22.08 -12.34
CA ASP A 160 12.79 21.72 -13.76
C ASP A 160 11.75 20.61 -14.02
N PRO A 161 10.48 20.99 -14.23
CA PRO A 161 9.38 20.05 -14.49
C PRO A 161 9.61 19.16 -15.72
N ALA A 162 10.18 19.72 -16.80
CA ALA A 162 10.32 19.01 -18.06
C ALA A 162 11.29 17.84 -17.93
N LEU A 163 12.49 18.09 -17.41
CA LEU A 163 13.47 17.04 -17.17
C LEU A 163 12.96 16.03 -16.14
N PHE A 164 12.33 16.51 -15.06
CA PHE A 164 11.82 15.65 -13.99
C PHE A 164 10.75 14.68 -14.51
N ASN A 165 9.77 15.15 -15.28
CA ASN A 165 8.71 14.29 -15.83
C ASN A 165 9.29 13.20 -16.75
N VAL A 166 10.26 13.54 -17.61
CA VAL A 166 10.93 12.58 -18.49
C VAL A 166 11.64 11.50 -17.67
N LYS A 167 12.36 11.91 -16.62
CA LYS A 167 13.12 11.00 -15.75
C LYS A 167 12.20 10.14 -14.88
N THR A 168 11.09 10.68 -14.40
CA THR A 168 10.05 9.92 -13.68
C THR A 168 9.42 8.86 -14.57
N LYS A 169 9.02 9.21 -15.79
CA LYS A 169 8.47 8.22 -16.74
C LYS A 169 9.50 7.16 -17.08
N ALA A 170 10.76 7.53 -17.30
CA ALA A 170 11.83 6.59 -17.58
C ALA A 170 12.05 5.60 -16.42
N LEU A 171 12.13 6.10 -15.17
CA LEU A 171 12.27 5.25 -13.98
C LEU A 171 11.10 4.29 -13.83
N LEU A 172 9.85 4.76 -13.90
CA LEU A 172 8.66 3.91 -13.76
C LEU A 172 8.56 2.86 -14.88
N THR A 173 8.97 3.22 -16.10
CA THR A 173 9.02 2.27 -17.24
C THR A 173 10.08 1.19 -17.01
N GLU A 174 11.26 1.57 -16.50
CA GLU A 174 12.32 0.62 -16.15
C GLU A 174 11.86 -0.35 -15.05
N LEU A 175 11.23 0.16 -14.00
CA LEU A 175 10.68 -0.65 -12.91
C LEU A 175 9.58 -1.59 -13.41
N THR A 176 8.72 -1.11 -14.31
CA THR A 176 7.69 -1.93 -14.95
C THR A 176 8.31 -3.09 -15.72
N ALA A 177 9.38 -2.84 -16.51
CA ALA A 177 10.08 -3.88 -17.25
C ALA A 177 10.76 -4.91 -16.33
N LYS A 178 11.23 -4.50 -15.14
CA LYS A 178 11.78 -5.41 -14.12
C LYS A 178 10.69 -6.26 -13.46
N ALA A 179 9.59 -5.64 -13.04
CA ALA A 179 8.48 -6.30 -12.35
C ALA A 179 7.70 -7.28 -13.24
N THR A 180 7.86 -7.19 -14.56
CA THR A 180 7.12 -8.01 -15.55
C THR A 180 7.99 -9.02 -16.29
N ARG A 181 9.21 -9.30 -15.80
CA ARG A 181 10.09 -10.30 -16.42
C ARG A 181 9.47 -11.69 -16.35
N ARG A 182 9.47 -12.37 -17.51
CA ARG A 182 8.76 -13.62 -17.82
C ARG A 182 8.99 -14.81 -16.88
N SER A 183 10.02 -14.79 -16.04
CA SER A 183 10.48 -15.95 -15.28
C SER A 183 10.15 -15.90 -13.78
N ASP A 184 9.72 -14.76 -13.24
CA ASP A 184 9.58 -14.64 -11.79
C ASP A 184 8.20 -14.11 -11.37
N LYS A 185 7.25 -15.03 -11.18
CA LYS A 185 5.93 -14.71 -10.60
C LYS A 185 6.03 -14.15 -9.16
N LEU A 186 7.22 -14.16 -8.53
CA LEU A 186 7.41 -13.61 -7.19
C LEU A 186 7.57 -12.09 -7.21
N LEU A 187 8.14 -11.51 -8.28
CA LEU A 187 8.51 -10.09 -8.38
C LEU A 187 7.42 -9.23 -9.03
N LEU A 188 6.20 -9.27 -8.49
CA LEU A 188 5.08 -8.44 -8.98
C LEU A 188 5.07 -7.00 -8.40
N TYR A 189 6.25 -6.59 -7.97
CA TYR A 189 6.57 -5.38 -7.24
C TYR A 189 8.04 -5.06 -7.50
N GLU A 190 8.34 -3.82 -7.86
CA GLU A 190 9.72 -3.36 -8.02
C GLU A 190 9.90 -1.95 -7.52
N THR A 191 11.12 -1.68 -7.09
CA THR A 191 11.53 -0.39 -6.53
C THR A 191 12.86 0.04 -7.11
N GLY A 192 13.10 1.34 -7.12
CA GLY A 192 14.38 1.85 -7.56
C GLY A 192 14.50 3.34 -7.35
N GLU A 193 15.71 3.82 -7.61
CA GLU A 193 16.04 5.23 -7.50
C GLU A 193 16.88 5.68 -8.68
N MET A 194 16.85 6.98 -8.95
CA MET A 194 17.66 7.64 -9.96
C MET A 194 18.18 8.97 -9.42
N LYS A 195 19.45 9.27 -9.71
CA LYS A 195 20.03 10.59 -9.37
C LYS A 195 19.60 11.63 -10.41
N LEU A 196 19.18 12.80 -9.93
CA LEU A 196 18.81 13.95 -10.76
C LEU A 196 19.55 15.20 -10.26
N GLY A 197 20.78 15.39 -10.75
CA GLY A 197 21.66 16.44 -10.23
C GLY A 197 22.00 16.21 -8.75
N LYS A 198 21.55 17.12 -7.88
CA LYS A 198 21.74 17.01 -6.41
C LYS A 198 20.63 16.24 -5.70
N MET A 199 19.49 16.00 -6.34
CA MET A 199 18.36 15.26 -5.75
C MET A 199 18.37 13.79 -6.20
N LYS A 200 17.61 12.96 -5.49
CA LYS A 200 17.27 11.59 -5.89
C LYS A 200 15.77 11.49 -6.12
N LEU A 201 15.40 10.73 -7.13
CA LEU A 201 14.04 10.33 -7.41
C LEU A 201 13.88 8.87 -7.05
N TYR A 202 12.87 8.55 -6.23
CA TYR A 202 12.52 7.19 -5.82
C TYR A 202 11.23 6.78 -6.52
N GLY A 203 11.13 5.51 -6.87
CA GLY A 203 9.95 4.95 -7.53
C GLY A 203 9.63 3.55 -7.04
N MET A 204 8.34 3.21 -7.05
CA MET A 204 7.85 1.85 -6.95
C MET A 204 6.77 1.60 -8.00
N VAL A 205 6.65 0.35 -8.44
CA VAL A 205 5.50 -0.15 -9.18
C VAL A 205 5.02 -1.43 -8.53
N GLN A 206 3.72 -1.67 -8.57
CA GLN A 206 3.11 -2.89 -8.06
C GLN A 206 1.89 -3.27 -8.89
N PHE A 207 1.61 -4.56 -8.97
CA PHE A 207 0.38 -5.07 -9.53
C PHE A 207 -0.19 -6.22 -8.72
N ARG A 208 -1.47 -6.50 -9.01
CA ARG A 208 -2.25 -7.54 -8.37
C ARG A 208 -1.72 -8.92 -8.75
N ARG A 209 -1.51 -9.80 -7.76
CA ARG A 209 -0.80 -11.05 -7.98
C ARG A 209 -1.49 -12.07 -8.88
N ASP A 210 -2.79 -11.95 -9.08
CA ASP A 210 -3.53 -12.83 -9.98
C ASP A 210 -3.47 -12.41 -11.44
N LEU A 211 -2.84 -11.29 -11.81
CA LEU A 211 -2.71 -10.90 -13.21
C LEU A 211 -1.48 -11.55 -13.87
N TRP A 212 -1.63 -11.97 -15.13
CA TRP A 212 -0.51 -12.39 -15.96
C TRP A 212 0.43 -11.22 -16.28
N PHE A 213 1.73 -11.51 -16.45
CA PHE A 213 2.77 -10.49 -16.63
C PHE A 213 2.52 -9.55 -17.85
N THR A 214 1.94 -10.05 -18.94
CA THR A 214 1.56 -9.24 -20.11
C THR A 214 0.43 -8.25 -19.78
N VAL A 215 -0.56 -8.72 -19.04
CA VAL A 215 -1.72 -7.94 -18.56
C VAL A 215 -1.26 -6.91 -17.53
N CYS A 216 -0.34 -7.30 -16.64
CA CYS A 216 0.32 -6.39 -15.71
C CYS A 216 1.00 -5.23 -16.45
N LYS A 217 1.88 -5.55 -17.41
CA LYS A 217 2.62 -4.53 -18.16
C LYS A 217 1.66 -3.52 -18.78
N THR A 218 0.59 -4.01 -19.38
CA THR A 218 -0.48 -3.19 -19.96
C THR A 218 -1.11 -2.25 -18.93
N CYS A 219 -1.41 -2.73 -17.72
CA CYS A 219 -1.96 -1.91 -16.64
C CYS A 219 -0.98 -0.79 -16.22
N LEU A 220 0.29 -1.12 -15.99
CA LEU A 220 1.31 -0.17 -15.58
C LEU A 220 1.59 0.88 -16.68
N ASP A 221 1.77 0.44 -17.92
CA ASP A 221 1.95 1.33 -19.07
C ASP A 221 0.79 2.31 -19.21
N LYS A 222 -0.44 1.83 -19.02
CA LYS A 222 -1.66 2.66 -19.07
C LYS A 222 -1.63 3.75 -18.00
N ILE A 223 -1.44 3.39 -16.72
CA ILE A 223 -1.47 4.40 -15.65
C ILE A 223 -0.29 5.38 -15.72
N ILE A 224 0.87 4.96 -16.25
CA ILE A 224 2.02 5.82 -16.51
C ILE A 224 1.74 6.77 -17.68
N GLY A 225 1.11 6.27 -18.74
CA GLY A 225 0.75 7.06 -19.92
C GLY A 225 -0.36 8.08 -19.66
N GLU A 226 -1.26 7.79 -18.74
CA GLU A 226 -2.41 8.63 -18.37
C GLU A 226 -2.11 9.62 -17.24
N LEU A 227 -0.83 9.85 -16.90
CA LEU A 227 -0.44 10.85 -15.90
C LEU A 227 -1.07 12.21 -16.24
N PRO A 228 -1.99 12.73 -15.40
CA PRO A 228 -2.71 13.96 -15.71
C PRO A 228 -1.76 15.16 -15.78
N LYS A 229 -2.11 16.19 -16.57
CA LYS A 229 -1.35 17.45 -16.61
C LYS A 229 -1.11 18.08 -15.24
N CYS A 230 -1.97 17.83 -14.24
CA CYS A 230 -1.79 18.36 -12.89
C CYS A 230 -0.59 17.76 -12.12
N TYR A 231 0.03 16.69 -12.63
CA TYR A 231 1.26 16.09 -12.11
C TYR A 231 2.53 16.78 -12.61
N ASP A 232 2.40 17.75 -13.51
CA ASP A 232 3.55 18.42 -14.12
C ASP A 232 4.49 19.02 -13.08
N GLY A 233 5.68 18.43 -13.00
CA GLY A 233 6.76 18.81 -12.08
C GLY A 233 6.45 18.58 -10.61
N LYS A 234 5.44 17.78 -10.24
CA LYS A 234 5.15 17.51 -8.83
C LYS A 234 6.25 16.65 -8.22
N GLU A 235 6.74 17.03 -7.04
CA GLU A 235 7.82 16.33 -6.33
C GLU A 235 7.48 14.86 -5.97
N GLY A 236 6.19 14.55 -5.90
CA GLY A 236 5.70 13.21 -5.60
C GLY A 236 4.34 12.97 -6.23
N GLY A 237 4.07 11.71 -6.55
CA GLY A 237 2.85 11.31 -7.24
C GLY A 237 2.54 9.83 -7.09
N ARG A 238 1.26 9.51 -7.01
CA ARG A 238 0.73 8.15 -6.89
C ARG A 238 -0.47 7.97 -7.79
N VAL A 239 -0.49 6.86 -8.52
CA VAL A 239 -1.70 6.38 -9.17
C VAL A 239 -2.03 5.04 -8.57
N LEU A 240 -3.20 4.95 -7.96
CA LEU A 240 -3.70 3.72 -7.35
C LEU A 240 -4.93 3.26 -8.12
N SER A 241 -4.86 2.07 -8.69
CA SER A 241 -6.02 1.40 -9.27
C SER A 241 -6.40 0.13 -8.50
N GLY A 242 -7.48 -0.53 -8.92
CA GLY A 242 -7.86 -1.85 -8.43
C GLY A 242 -6.99 -2.99 -8.97
N SER A 243 -5.99 -2.72 -9.82
CA SER A 243 -5.17 -3.74 -10.48
C SER A 243 -3.66 -3.49 -10.44
N CYS A 244 -3.24 -2.24 -10.57
CA CYS A 244 -1.84 -1.84 -10.47
C CYS A 244 -1.70 -0.45 -9.86
N ASN A 245 -0.53 -0.14 -9.34
CA ASN A 245 -0.22 1.17 -8.82
C ASN A 245 1.26 1.51 -9.03
N PHE A 246 1.55 2.80 -8.96
CA PHE A 246 2.91 3.27 -8.78
C PHE A 246 2.92 4.45 -7.82
N ARG A 247 4.11 4.70 -7.28
CA ARG A 247 4.41 5.89 -6.50
C ARG A 247 5.82 6.36 -6.84
N TYR A 248 6.00 7.66 -6.95
CA TYR A 248 7.31 8.29 -6.99
C TYR A 248 7.37 9.45 -6.00
N GLU A 249 8.55 9.71 -5.46
CA GLU A 249 8.83 10.79 -4.50
C GLU A 249 10.30 11.22 -4.62
N ILE A 250 10.63 12.41 -4.11
CA ILE A 250 12.03 12.88 -3.96
C ILE A 250 12.67 12.50 -2.62
N TYR A 251 12.01 11.66 -1.82
CA TYR A 251 12.49 11.14 -0.54
C TYR A 251 12.21 9.63 -0.44
N PRO A 252 12.99 8.87 0.35
CA PRO A 252 12.69 7.46 0.60
C PRO A 252 11.33 7.29 1.28
N PHE A 253 10.50 6.37 0.78
CA PHE A 253 9.14 6.15 1.30
C PHE A 253 8.79 4.69 1.55
N LEU A 254 9.75 3.79 1.35
CA LEU A 254 9.60 2.36 1.59
C LEU A 254 10.48 1.97 2.76
N ASP A 255 10.03 0.97 3.50
CA ASP A 255 10.81 0.37 4.56
C ASP A 255 11.89 -0.48 3.88
N THR A 256 13.05 0.12 3.62
CA THR A 256 14.18 -0.60 3.03
C THR A 256 14.70 -1.62 4.02
N VAL A 257 14.26 -2.86 3.86
CA VAL A 257 15.07 -4.02 4.25
C VAL A 257 15.39 -4.76 2.96
N ARG A 258 16.53 -4.43 2.37
CA ARG A 258 17.30 -5.38 1.58
C ARG A 258 18.52 -5.75 2.38
#